data_AF-A0A2W4X4V0-F1
#
_entry.id   AF-A0A2W4X4V0-F1
#
_cell.length_a   1.000
_cell.length_b   1.000
_cell.length_c   1.000
_cell.angle_alpha   90.00
_cell.angle_beta   90.00
_cell.angle_gamma   90.00
#
_symmetry.space_group_name_H-M   'P 1'
#
loop_
_entity.id
_entity.type
_entity.pdbx_description
1 polymer ?
#
loop_
_entity_poly.entity_id
_entity_poly.type
_entity_poly.pdbx_seq_one_letter_code
_entity_poly.pdbx_strand_id
1 'polypeptide(L)'
;MAQGFDPDYTIADGGSGLRAGQKAAMPETPCHGDIFHIQQQFEQVANGLARQAQGATTHRIKLEQRIMIAKLTNSMTQKLTIQQVKANRREAGLVARAQDVKIRRGSTFKIPG
;
A
#
# COMPACT_ATOMS: atom_id res chain seq x y z
N MET A 1 12.48 23.20 39.21
CA MET A 1 11.18 22.55 39.47
C MET A 1 10.93 21.58 38.33
N ALA A 2 10.85 20.28 38.59
CA ALA A 2 10.56 19.30 37.55
C ALA A 2 9.09 19.45 37.16
N GLN A 3 8.82 19.67 35.88
CA GLN A 3 7.46 19.63 35.35
C GLN A 3 7.00 18.16 35.41
N GLY A 4 5.97 17.89 36.23
CA GLY A 4 5.42 16.55 36.38
C GLY A 4 4.85 16.04 35.05
N PHE A 5 4.80 14.71 34.89
CA PHE A 5 4.14 14.08 33.75
C PHE A 5 2.64 13.95 34.07
N ASP A 6 1.86 14.90 33.57
CA ASP A 6 0.40 15.00 33.77
C ASP A 6 -0.30 15.32 32.44
N PRO A 7 -0.40 14.34 31.51
CA PRO A 7 -1.05 14.54 30.23
C PRO A 7 -2.58 14.43 30.33
N ASP A 8 -3.30 15.25 29.56
CA ASP A 8 -4.75 15.19 29.44
C ASP A 8 -5.24 13.87 28.81
N TYR A 9 -4.41 13.27 27.95
CA TYR A 9 -4.65 11.96 27.34
C TYR A 9 -3.35 11.34 26.82
N THR A 10 -3.39 10.05 26.54
CA THR A 10 -2.33 9.30 25.87
C THR A 10 -2.81 8.74 24.53
N ILE A 11 -1.86 8.48 23.63
CA ILE A 11 -2.11 7.77 22.37
C ILE A 11 -1.28 6.49 22.39
N ALA A 12 -1.93 5.35 22.18
CA ALA A 12 -1.27 4.05 22.16
C ALA A 12 -1.77 3.20 21.00
N ASP A 13 -0.91 2.31 20.53
CA ASP A 13 -1.28 1.30 19.53
C ASP A 13 -2.30 0.29 20.08
N GLY A 14 -2.72 -0.64 19.24
CA GLY A 14 -3.65 -1.71 19.62
C GLY A 14 -3.04 -2.78 20.54
N GLY A 15 -1.78 -2.63 20.96
CA GLY A 15 -1.07 -3.59 21.80
C GLY A 15 -1.67 -3.68 23.20
N SER A 16 -1.99 -4.90 23.63
CA SER A 16 -2.60 -5.15 24.95
C SER A 16 -1.68 -4.75 26.11
N GLY A 17 -0.37 -4.98 25.99
CA GLY A 17 0.61 -4.68 27.03
C GLY A 17 0.77 -3.19 27.30
N LEU A 18 0.90 -2.36 26.25
CA LEU A 18 1.05 -0.91 26.38
C LEU A 18 -0.20 -0.27 27.00
N ARG A 19 -1.39 -0.69 26.55
CA ARG A 19 -2.66 -0.22 27.11
C ARG A 19 -2.89 -0.66 28.55
N ALA A 20 -2.55 -1.90 28.89
CA ALA A 20 -2.63 -2.39 30.26
C ALA A 20 -1.69 -1.63 31.20
N GLY A 21 -0.45 -1.38 30.76
CA GLY A 21 0.52 -0.58 31.50
C GLY A 21 0.07 0.86 31.71
N GLN A 22 -0.46 1.50 30.67
CA GLN A 22 -1.00 2.86 30.77
C GLN A 22 -2.17 2.91 31.75
N LYS A 23 -3.13 1.97 31.68
CA LYS A 23 -4.27 1.91 32.60
C LYS A 23 -3.84 1.65 34.05
N ALA A 24 -2.79 0.87 34.26
CA ALA A 24 -2.25 0.59 35.58
C ALA A 24 -1.54 1.81 36.19
N ALA A 25 -0.84 2.59 35.37
CA ALA A 25 -0.12 3.79 35.82
C ALA A 25 -1.01 5.05 35.90
N MET A 26 -2.02 5.14 35.04
CA MET A 26 -2.83 6.35 34.80
C MET A 26 -4.31 5.98 34.57
N PRO A 27 -5.00 5.43 35.58
CA PRO A 27 -6.35 4.88 35.41
C PRO A 27 -7.40 5.92 34.97
N GLU A 28 -7.23 7.17 35.38
CA GLU A 28 -8.15 8.28 35.06
C GLU A 28 -7.79 9.02 33.77
N THR A 29 -6.61 8.78 33.19
CA THR A 29 -6.17 9.43 31.95
C THR A 29 -6.65 8.65 30.72
N PRO A 30 -7.41 9.26 29.81
CA PRO A 30 -7.85 8.61 28.57
C PRO A 30 -6.70 8.06 27.71
N CYS A 31 -6.94 6.92 27.05
CA CYS A 31 -5.98 6.27 26.16
C CYS A 31 -6.58 6.05 24.76
N HIS A 32 -6.30 6.98 23.86
CA HIS A 32 -6.77 6.96 22.48
C HIS A 32 -6.01 5.95 21.62
N GLY A 33 -6.66 5.49 20.56
CA GLY A 33 -6.02 4.70 19.51
C GLY A 33 -5.12 5.57 18.66
N ASP A 34 -3.91 5.09 18.35
CA ASP A 34 -3.11 5.77 17.35
C ASP A 34 -3.64 5.52 15.93
N ILE A 35 -3.58 6.58 15.12
CA ILE A 35 -3.96 6.55 13.70
C ILE A 35 -2.72 6.28 12.82
N PHE A 36 -1.53 6.46 13.38
CA PHE A 36 -0.28 6.29 12.65
C PHE A 36 -0.07 4.84 12.18
N HIS A 37 -0.42 3.83 12.99
CA HIS A 37 -0.29 2.44 12.59
C HIS A 37 -1.22 2.09 11.43
N ILE A 38 -2.48 2.53 11.47
CA ILE A 38 -3.42 2.26 10.38
C ILE A 38 -2.99 3.01 9.10
N GLN A 39 -2.54 4.26 9.23
CA GLN A 39 -2.01 5.03 8.10
C GLN A 39 -0.78 4.33 7.48
N GLN A 40 0.15 3.84 8.31
CA GLN A 40 1.34 3.12 7.87
C GLN A 40 0.98 1.81 7.15
N GLN A 41 0.00 1.06 7.66
CA GLN A 41 -0.48 -0.17 7.01
C GLN A 41 -1.08 0.12 5.62
N PHE A 42 -1.89 1.18 5.49
CA PHE A 42 -2.43 1.60 4.19
C PHE A 42 -1.33 2.03 3.23
N GLU A 43 -0.29 2.70 3.72
CA GLU A 43 0.87 3.07 2.91
C GLU A 43 1.61 1.85 2.37
N GLN A 44 1.83 0.82 3.19
CA GLN A 44 2.45 -0.42 2.74
C GLN A 44 1.66 -1.10 1.63
N VAL A 45 0.32 -1.14 1.75
CA VAL A 45 -0.57 -1.70 0.72
C VAL A 45 -0.48 -0.89 -0.58
N ALA A 46 -0.56 0.45 -0.48
CA ALA A 46 -0.46 1.33 -1.64
C ALA A 46 0.88 1.16 -2.38
N ASN A 47 1.98 1.12 -1.63
CA ASN A 47 3.32 0.91 -2.17
C ASN A 47 3.50 -0.50 -2.74
N GLY A 48 2.85 -1.51 -2.17
CA GLY A 48 2.78 -2.86 -2.72
C GLY A 48 2.13 -2.89 -4.10
N LEU A 49 0.95 -2.28 -4.23
CA LEU A 49 0.22 -2.20 -5.50
C LEU A 49 0.98 -1.43 -6.57
N ALA A 50 1.61 -0.31 -6.20
CA ALA A 50 2.44 0.47 -7.12
C ALA A 50 3.62 -0.36 -7.68
N ARG A 51 4.34 -1.09 -6.81
CA ARG A 51 5.43 -1.98 -7.22
C ARG A 51 4.94 -3.12 -8.12
N GLN A 52 3.78 -3.69 -7.81
CA GLN A 52 3.19 -4.75 -8.66
C GLN A 52 2.82 -4.22 -10.05
N ALA A 53 2.23 -3.03 -10.14
CA ALA A 53 1.90 -2.39 -11.41
C ALA A 53 3.17 -2.13 -12.24
N GLN A 54 4.21 -1.54 -11.64
CA GLN A 54 5.51 -1.31 -12.30
C GLN A 54 6.15 -2.62 -12.79
N GLY A 55 6.11 -3.67 -11.98
CA GLY A 55 6.60 -5.00 -12.34
C GLY A 55 5.84 -5.60 -13.53
N ALA A 56 4.51 -5.42 -13.57
CA ALA A 56 3.69 -5.87 -14.68
C ALA A 56 3.98 -5.10 -15.98
N THR A 57 4.16 -3.78 -15.92
CA THR A 57 4.59 -2.96 -17.06
C THR A 57 5.95 -3.41 -17.60
N THR A 58 6.92 -3.60 -16.70
CA THR A 58 8.26 -4.09 -17.08
C THR A 58 8.18 -5.46 -17.77
N HIS A 59 7.34 -6.36 -17.25
CA HIS A 59 7.13 -7.66 -17.86
C HIS A 59 6.48 -7.57 -19.24
N ARG A 60 5.46 -6.72 -19.41
CA ARG A 60 4.83 -6.48 -20.72
C ARG A 60 5.86 -5.97 -21.73
N ILE A 61 6.65 -4.96 -21.38
CA ILE A 61 7.67 -4.38 -22.28
C ILE A 61 8.67 -5.45 -22.73
N LYS A 62 9.17 -6.27 -21.80
CA LYS A 62 10.08 -7.38 -22.14
C LYS A 62 9.43 -8.40 -23.08
N LEU A 63 8.15 -8.69 -22.89
CA LEU A 63 7.42 -9.61 -23.76
C LEU A 63 7.18 -9.02 -25.15
N GLU A 64 6.85 -7.73 -25.24
CA GLU A 64 6.67 -7.03 -26.51
C GLU A 64 7.96 -7.00 -27.33
N GLN A 65 9.10 -6.78 -26.68
CA GLN A 65 10.42 -6.88 -27.33
C GLN A 65 10.65 -8.28 -27.92
N ARG A 66 10.32 -9.34 -27.16
CA ARG A 66 10.43 -10.72 -27.64
C ARG A 66 9.49 -11.00 -28.82
N ILE A 67 8.28 -10.44 -28.80
CA ILE A 67 7.31 -10.57 -29.89
C ILE A 67 7.79 -9.80 -31.12
N MET A 68 8.37 -8.60 -30.95
CA MET A 68 8.95 -7.83 -32.05
C MET A 68 10.05 -8.64 -32.75
N ILE A 69 10.97 -9.22 -31.99
CA ILE A 69 12.02 -10.10 -32.52
C ILE A 69 11.39 -11.30 -33.24
N ALA A 70 10.44 -11.98 -32.61
CA ALA A 70 9.78 -13.15 -33.21
C ALA A 70 9.04 -12.83 -34.53
N LYS A 71 8.46 -11.63 -34.64
CA LYS A 71 7.86 -11.14 -35.89
C LYS A 71 8.92 -10.90 -36.97
N LEU A 72 10.06 -10.31 -36.62
CA LEU A 72 11.17 -10.08 -37.56
C LEU A 72 11.79 -11.40 -38.06
N THR A 73 11.89 -12.40 -37.19
CA THR A 73 12.47 -13.72 -37.53
C THR A 73 11.43 -14.74 -38.03
N ASN A 74 10.17 -14.34 -38.27
CA ASN A 74 9.06 -15.22 -38.62
C ASN A 74 8.88 -16.44 -37.69
N SER A 75 9.24 -16.30 -36.41
CA SER A 75 9.16 -17.36 -35.37
C SER A 75 8.00 -17.14 -34.40
N MET A 76 6.99 -16.37 -34.81
CA MET A 76 5.84 -16.05 -33.98
C MET A 76 5.01 -17.29 -33.68
N THR A 77 4.59 -17.44 -32.42
CA THR A 77 3.81 -18.60 -31.96
C THR A 77 2.50 -18.17 -31.29
N GLN A 78 1.50 -19.04 -31.35
CA GLN A 78 0.22 -18.83 -30.66
C GLN A 78 0.40 -18.64 -29.14
N LYS A 79 1.40 -19.33 -28.56
CA LYS A 79 1.78 -19.19 -27.15
C LYS A 79 2.20 -17.76 -26.80
N LEU A 80 3.02 -17.12 -27.65
CA LEU A 80 3.45 -15.73 -27.44
C LEU A 80 2.26 -14.75 -27.52
N THR A 81 1.33 -14.98 -28.43
CA THR A 81 0.10 -14.17 -28.53
C THR A 81 -0.75 -14.28 -27.25
N ILE A 82 -0.94 -15.50 -26.74
CA ILE A 82 -1.68 -15.72 -25.49
C ILE A 82 -0.97 -15.05 -24.31
N GLN A 83 0.37 -15.15 -24.25
CA GLN A 83 1.17 -14.48 -23.23
C GLN A 83 1.00 -12.96 -23.29
N GLN A 84 0.96 -12.37 -24.48
CA GLN A 84 0.76 -10.92 -24.64
C GLN A 84 -0.59 -10.46 -24.08
N VAL A 85 -1.67 -11.16 -24.45
CA VAL A 85 -3.03 -10.83 -23.96
C VAL A 85 -3.10 -10.93 -22.44
N LYS A 86 -2.50 -11.98 -21.86
CA LYS A 86 -2.43 -12.16 -20.40
C LYS A 86 -1.61 -11.05 -19.73
N ALA A 87 -0.47 -10.67 -20.29
CA ALA A 87 0.37 -9.59 -19.76
C ALA A 87 -0.37 -8.24 -19.78
N ASN A 88 -1.03 -7.90 -20.89
CA ASN A 88 -1.81 -6.67 -21.03
C ASN A 88 -2.96 -6.59 -20.01
N ARG A 89 -3.75 -7.68 -19.87
CA ARG A 89 -4.85 -7.73 -18.90
C ARG A 89 -4.35 -7.60 -17.46
N ARG A 90 -3.23 -8.26 -17.14
CA ARG A 90 -2.64 -8.21 -15.80
C ARG A 90 -2.13 -6.81 -15.45
N GLU A 91 -1.42 -6.16 -16.37
CA GLU A 91 -0.96 -4.78 -16.18
C GLU A 91 -2.15 -3.84 -15.98
N ALA A 92 -3.14 -3.87 -16.88
CA ALA A 92 -4.31 -3.01 -16.78
C ALA A 92 -5.04 -3.16 -15.43
N GLY A 93 -5.23 -4.41 -14.96
CA GLY A 93 -5.84 -4.68 -13.67
C GLY A 93 -5.03 -4.17 -12.48
N LEU A 94 -3.70 -4.27 -12.51
CA LEU A 94 -2.82 -3.78 -11.43
C LEU A 94 -2.70 -2.26 -11.43
N VAL A 95 -2.63 -1.63 -12.60
CA VAL A 95 -2.61 -0.18 -12.75
C VAL A 95 -3.92 0.43 -12.23
N ALA A 96 -5.07 -0.13 -12.61
CA ALA A 96 -6.37 0.33 -12.11
C ALA A 96 -6.45 0.26 -10.57
N ARG A 97 -6.07 -0.88 -9.97
CA ARG A 97 -6.05 -1.04 -8.50
C ARG A 97 -5.10 -0.06 -7.81
N ALA A 98 -3.93 0.19 -8.40
CA ALA A 98 -2.97 1.16 -7.86
C ALA A 98 -3.53 2.60 -7.92
N GLN A 99 -4.26 2.94 -8.99
CA GLN A 99 -4.93 4.23 -9.13
C GLN A 99 -6.08 4.39 -8.13
N ASP A 100 -6.92 3.37 -7.94
CA ASP A 100 -8.04 3.41 -6.99
C ASP A 100 -7.58 3.70 -5.55
N VAL A 101 -6.46 3.11 -5.13
CA VAL A 101 -5.88 3.36 -3.81
C VAL A 101 -5.25 4.76 -3.73
N LYS A 102 -4.69 5.27 -4.83
CA LYS A 102 -4.12 6.62 -4.89
C LYS A 102 -5.18 7.72 -4.81
N ILE A 103 -6.30 7.57 -5.50
CA ILE A 103 -7.43 8.53 -5.44
C ILE A 103 -7.95 8.63 -4.00
N ARG A 104 -8.04 7.50 -3.29
CA ARG A 104 -8.52 7.45 -1.89
C ARG A 104 -7.57 8.11 -0.88
N ARG A 105 -6.26 8.19 -1.16
CA ARG A 105 -5.29 8.96 -0.34
C ARG A 105 -5.41 10.47 -0.54
N GLY A 106 -5.89 10.94 -1.68
CA GLY A 106 -6.02 12.38 -1.97
C GLY A 106 -7.20 13.07 -1.30
N SER A 107 -8.23 12.30 -0.90
CA SER A 107 -9.52 12.85 -0.46
C SER A 107 -9.77 12.79 1.06
N THR A 108 -8.90 12.18 1.88
CA THR A 108 -9.27 11.92 3.28
C THR A 108 -8.07 11.79 4.20
N PHE A 109 -7.74 12.88 4.90
CA PHE A 109 -7.56 12.93 6.37
C PHE A 109 -7.24 14.38 6.79
N LYS A 110 -8.26 15.25 6.83
CA LYS A 110 -8.16 16.49 7.62
C LYS A 110 -8.50 16.12 9.05
N ILE A 111 -7.52 16.18 9.94
CA ILE A 111 -7.76 16.14 11.39
C ILE A 111 -8.40 17.47 11.76
N PRO A 112 -9.66 17.52 12.22
CA PRO A 112 -10.16 18.71 12.89
C PRO A 112 -9.37 18.87 14.20
N GLY A 113 -8.73 20.02 14.36
CA GLY A 113 -8.03 20.41 15.59
C GLY A 113 -9.00 20.80 16.69
#